data_AF-A0A4Y7PU76-F1
#
_entry.id   AF-A0A4Y7PU76-F1
#
_cell.length_a   1.000
_cell.length_b   1.000
_cell.length_c   1.000
_cell.angle_alpha   90.00
_cell.angle_beta   90.00
_cell.angle_gamma   90.00
#
_symmetry.space_group_name_H-M   'P 1'
#
loop_
_entity.id
_entity.type
_entity.pdbx_description
1 polymer ?
#
loop_
_entity_poly.entity_id
_entity_poly.type
_entity_poly.pdbx_seq_one_letter_code
_entity_poly.pdbx_strand_id
1 'polypeptide(L)'
;MRYNDTIKRLAALIGGLGDDAREAHFHVNGLYNGILNQWFPTVAGYVIEPQVQEDGVFMIVRHLDASRRMNSVLVVELKGPTKYNATGKRDIQTALTARMEKQFQFGHTTYGKIYGLGGIGAHWIWMACVKDITGRPTVIQMKDWTDDITSDTSAELFHQFALRVATIEECMMACIPAEKPLKDAFIGQFLDVTISRMESIDATCQ
;
A
#
# COMPACT_ATOMS: atom_id res chain seq x y z
N MET A 1 4.40 -16.11 3.32
CA MET A 1 5.74 -15.78 3.88
C MET A 1 5.56 -15.30 5.32
N ARG A 2 6.36 -15.71 6.32
CA ARG A 2 6.16 -15.29 7.73
C ARG A 2 6.83 -13.94 8.00
N TYR A 3 6.25 -13.10 8.86
CA TYR A 3 6.92 -11.89 9.36
C TYR A 3 8.25 -12.22 10.03
N ASN A 4 9.24 -11.34 9.87
CA ASN A 4 10.49 -11.42 10.62
C ASN A 4 10.19 -11.38 12.13
N ASP A 5 10.89 -12.21 12.91
CA ASP A 5 10.76 -12.26 14.37
C ASP A 5 10.92 -10.90 15.04
N THR A 6 11.69 -9.99 14.45
CA THR A 6 11.85 -8.62 14.91
C THR A 6 10.54 -7.84 14.87
N ILE A 7 9.76 -7.97 13.79
CA ILE A 7 8.44 -7.33 13.66
C ILE A 7 7.45 -7.94 14.65
N LYS A 8 7.47 -9.26 14.83
CA LYS A 8 6.65 -9.94 15.83
C LYS A 8 6.98 -9.48 17.26
N ARG A 9 8.26 -9.29 17.58
CA ARG A 9 8.71 -8.76 18.88
C ARG A 9 8.31 -7.31 19.08
N LEU A 10 8.43 -6.46 18.06
CA LEU A 10 7.98 -5.06 18.12
C LEU A 10 6.47 -4.98 18.33
N ALA A 11 5.70 -5.81 17.64
CA ALA A 11 4.26 -5.88 17.81
C ALA A 11 3.86 -6.40 19.19
N ALA A 12 4.54 -7.42 19.70
CA ALA A 12 4.32 -7.92 21.07
C ALA A 12 4.66 -6.86 22.12
N LEU A 13 5.76 -6.12 21.94
CA LEU A 13 6.13 -5.00 22.81
C LEU A 13 5.04 -3.93 22.82
N ILE A 14 4.56 -3.54 21.63
CA ILE A 14 3.52 -2.53 21.47
C ILE A 14 2.18 -3.00 22.04
N GLY A 15 1.80 -4.27 21.82
CA GLY A 15 0.63 -4.87 22.43
C GLY A 15 0.70 -4.86 23.97
N GLY A 16 1.90 -5.08 24.52
CA GLY A 16 2.16 -4.98 25.96
C GLY A 16 2.05 -3.56 26.54
N LEU A 17 2.11 -2.51 25.72
CA LEU A 17 1.94 -1.12 26.16
C LEU A 17 0.46 -0.76 26.42
N GLY A 18 -0.51 -1.49 25.84
CA GLY A 18 -1.93 -1.19 25.99
C GLY A 18 -2.27 0.29 25.72
N ASP A 19 -2.91 0.95 26.68
CA ASP A 19 -3.33 2.36 26.58
C ASP A 19 -2.15 3.35 26.54
N ASP A 20 -0.95 2.94 26.93
CA ASP A 20 0.26 3.76 26.86
C ASP A 20 0.91 3.78 25.47
N ALA A 21 0.40 2.97 24.52
CA ALA A 21 0.88 2.96 23.15
C ALA A 21 0.64 4.30 22.45
N ARG A 22 1.70 5.12 22.37
CA ARG A 22 1.72 6.39 21.63
C ARG A 22 1.98 6.21 20.14
N GLU A 23 1.59 7.22 19.37
CA GLU A 23 1.75 7.31 17.92
C GLU A 23 3.19 7.06 17.44
N ALA A 24 4.19 7.56 18.19
CA ALA A 24 5.60 7.36 17.89
C ALA A 24 6.03 5.88 17.83
N HIS A 25 5.37 4.99 18.56
CA HIS A 25 5.65 3.55 18.54
C HIS A 25 5.20 2.87 17.23
N PHE A 26 4.39 3.55 16.42
CA PHE A 26 3.91 3.05 15.13
C PHE A 26 4.61 3.72 13.94
N HIS A 27 5.17 4.92 14.11
CA HIS A 27 5.76 5.76 13.06
C HIS A 27 7.23 5.38 12.70
N VAL A 28 8.04 6.37 12.28
CA VAL A 28 9.40 6.26 11.71
C VAL A 28 10.37 5.39 12.51
N ASN A 29 10.22 5.30 13.84
CA ASN A 29 11.05 4.43 14.69
C ASN A 29 10.28 3.23 15.27
N GLY A 30 9.12 2.94 14.69
CA GLY A 30 8.12 2.02 15.23
C GLY A 30 7.77 0.86 14.30
N LEU A 31 6.61 0.25 14.57
CA LEU A 31 6.14 -0.96 13.90
C LEU A 31 6.11 -0.83 12.37
N TYR A 32 5.54 0.24 11.83
CA TYR A 32 5.39 0.38 10.39
C TYR A 32 6.72 0.61 9.69
N ASN A 33 7.69 1.28 10.32
CA ASN A 33 9.02 1.38 9.73
C ASN A 33 9.67 0.01 9.57
N GLY A 34 9.53 -0.88 10.56
CA GLY A 34 10.00 -2.27 10.46
C GLY A 34 9.32 -3.05 9.33
N ILE A 35 7.99 -2.92 9.20
CA ILE A 35 7.20 -3.54 8.14
C ILE A 35 7.61 -3.03 6.75
N LEU A 36 7.73 -1.72 6.60
CA LEU A 36 8.10 -1.10 5.33
C LEU A 36 9.53 -1.50 4.92
N ASN A 37 10.48 -1.52 5.86
CA ASN A 37 11.86 -1.95 5.55
C ASN A 37 11.96 -3.45 5.23
N GLN A 38 11.07 -4.30 5.75
CA GLN A 38 11.02 -5.71 5.37
C GLN A 38 10.57 -5.88 3.91
N TRP A 39 9.56 -5.13 3.48
CA TRP A 39 8.93 -5.30 2.16
C TRP A 39 9.53 -4.42 1.06
N PHE A 40 10.09 -3.28 1.44
CA PHE A 40 10.70 -2.28 0.57
C PHE A 40 12.11 -1.93 1.05
N PRO A 41 13.04 -2.91 1.07
CA PRO A 41 14.36 -2.70 1.65
C PRO A 41 15.23 -1.83 0.74
N THR A 42 16.10 -1.01 1.34
CA THR A 42 17.05 -0.18 0.60
C THR A 42 18.01 -0.97 -0.28
N VAL A 43 18.38 -2.20 0.12
CA VAL A 43 19.20 -3.10 -0.70
C VAL A 43 18.51 -3.53 -2.01
N ALA A 44 17.17 -3.42 -2.08
CA ALA A 44 16.40 -3.65 -3.30
C ALA A 44 16.10 -2.34 -4.06
N GLY A 45 16.76 -1.22 -3.71
CA GLY A 45 16.62 0.06 -4.41
C GLY A 45 15.43 0.91 -3.97
N TYR A 46 14.78 0.58 -2.84
CA TYR A 46 13.72 1.39 -2.27
C TYR A 46 14.24 2.47 -1.32
N VAL A 47 13.55 3.60 -1.30
CA VAL A 47 13.77 4.68 -0.35
C VAL A 47 12.47 4.96 0.39
N ILE A 48 12.56 5.05 1.71
CA ILE A 48 11.48 5.40 2.62
C ILE A 48 11.83 6.77 3.22
N GLU A 49 11.09 7.80 2.84
CA GLU A 49 11.34 9.19 3.26
C GLU A 49 10.16 9.71 4.08
N PRO A 50 10.36 10.16 5.34
CA PRO A 50 9.35 10.91 6.05
C PRO A 50 9.20 12.30 5.42
N GLN A 51 7.97 12.71 5.17
CA GLN A 51 7.62 14.07 4.75
C GLN A 51 6.77 14.73 5.82
N VAL A 52 7.29 15.82 6.38
CA VAL A 52 6.57 16.67 7.32
C VAL A 52 5.81 17.74 6.53
N GLN A 53 4.50 17.81 6.73
CA GLN A 53 3.63 18.84 6.17
C GLN A 53 2.70 19.40 7.27
N GLU A 54 1.93 20.44 6.95
CA GLU A 54 1.01 21.09 7.89
C GLU A 54 -0.03 20.13 8.49
N ASP A 55 -0.36 19.06 7.77
CA ASP A 55 -1.35 18.04 8.11
C ASP A 55 -0.79 16.82 8.87
N GLY A 56 0.54 16.71 9.01
CA GLY A 56 1.18 15.62 9.75
C GLY A 56 2.47 15.09 9.12
N VAL A 57 2.88 13.90 9.56
CA VAL A 57 4.05 13.19 9.04
C VAL A 57 3.58 12.00 8.22
N PHE A 58 3.99 11.97 6.95
CA PHE A 58 3.70 10.89 6.03
C PHE A 58 5.00 10.17 5.69
N MET A 59 4.92 8.89 5.33
CA MET A 59 6.07 8.21 4.73
C MET A 59 5.82 7.99 3.25
N ILE A 60 6.80 8.32 2.43
CA ILE A 60 6.80 8.03 1.00
C ILE A 60 7.76 6.89 0.74
N VAL A 61 7.28 5.82 0.11
CA VAL A 61 8.12 4.74 -0.40
C VAL A 61 8.18 4.81 -1.92
N ARG A 62 9.40 4.85 -2.45
CA ARG A 62 9.68 4.93 -3.89
C ARG A 62 10.87 4.06 -4.27
N HIS A 63 10.88 3.55 -5.49
CA HIS A 63 12.03 2.83 -6.05
C HIS A 63 12.93 3.81 -6.83
N LEU A 64 14.26 3.68 -6.70
CA LEU A 64 15.24 4.61 -7.28
C LEU A 64 15.55 4.37 -8.76
N ASP A 65 15.22 3.20 -9.28
CA ASP A 65 15.45 2.87 -10.69
C ASP A 65 14.56 3.70 -11.61
N ALA A 66 15.12 4.79 -12.14
CA ALA A 66 14.47 5.69 -13.09
C ALA A 66 14.16 5.01 -14.45
N SER A 67 14.70 3.82 -14.73
CA SER A 67 14.38 3.07 -15.95
C SER A 67 13.02 2.36 -15.88
N ARG A 68 12.45 2.21 -14.67
CA ARG A 68 11.07 1.76 -14.50
C ARG A 68 10.12 2.83 -15.03
N ARG A 69 9.55 2.58 -16.22
CA ARG A 69 8.62 3.49 -16.92
C ARG A 69 7.38 3.86 -16.12
N MET A 70 7.04 3.10 -15.08
CA MET A 70 6.01 3.45 -14.11
C MET A 70 6.59 3.31 -12.71
N ASN A 71 6.81 4.45 -12.07
CA ASN A 71 7.20 4.48 -10.68
C ASN A 71 5.93 4.41 -9.83
N SER A 72 5.73 3.33 -9.07
CA SER A 72 4.70 3.30 -8.03
C SER A 72 5.20 4.08 -6.84
N VAL A 73 4.35 4.92 -6.26
CA VAL A 73 4.61 5.58 -4.98
C VAL A 73 3.65 5.02 -3.95
N LEU A 74 4.17 4.70 -2.78
CA LEU A 74 3.35 4.38 -1.62
C LEU A 74 3.39 5.54 -0.63
N VAL A 75 2.21 6.09 -0.34
CA VAL A 75 1.98 7.08 0.72
C VAL A 75 1.47 6.35 1.96
N VAL A 76 2.09 6.62 3.11
CA VAL A 76 1.69 6.02 4.38
C VAL A 76 1.25 7.12 5.35
N GLU A 77 0.06 6.93 5.93
CA GLU A 77 -0.53 7.81 6.95
C GLU A 77 -0.89 6.97 8.18
N LEU A 78 -0.46 7.41 9.36
CA LEU A 78 -0.57 6.64 10.59
C LEU A 78 -1.15 7.49 11.72
N LYS A 79 -1.91 6.88 12.63
CA LYS A 79 -2.39 7.48 13.89
C LYS A 79 -2.18 6.53 15.06
N GLY A 80 -2.17 7.08 16.27
CA GLY A 80 -2.14 6.29 17.51
C GLY A 80 -3.38 5.39 17.72
N PRO A 81 -3.27 4.29 18.49
CA PRO A 81 -4.34 3.29 18.70
C PRO A 81 -5.64 3.87 19.26
N THR A 82 -5.55 4.91 20.10
CA THR A 82 -6.71 5.59 20.71
C THR A 82 -7.64 6.23 19.69
N LYS A 83 -7.21 6.33 18.43
CA LYS A 83 -8.02 6.82 17.30
C LYS A 83 -8.75 5.70 16.56
N TYR A 84 -8.73 4.45 17.03
CA TYR A 84 -9.43 3.35 16.37
C TYR A 84 -10.94 3.40 16.62
N ASN A 85 -11.59 4.33 15.92
CA ASN A 85 -13.02 4.57 15.93
C ASN A 85 -13.46 5.08 14.55
N ALA A 86 -14.77 5.26 14.34
CA ALA A 86 -15.31 5.68 13.04
C ALA A 86 -14.72 7.02 12.54
N THR A 87 -14.46 7.96 13.45
CA THR A 87 -13.87 9.25 13.11
C THR A 87 -12.42 9.08 12.66
N GLY A 88 -11.57 8.40 13.44
CA GLY A 88 -10.17 8.20 13.06
C GLY A 88 -10.01 7.39 11.77
N LYS A 89 -10.86 6.39 11.53
CA LYS A 89 -10.90 5.64 10.26
C LYS A 89 -11.18 6.57 9.07
N ARG A 90 -12.16 7.47 9.21
CA ARG A 90 -12.51 8.46 8.20
C ARG A 90 -11.39 9.47 7.99
N ASP A 91 -10.78 9.96 9.06
CA ASP A 91 -9.68 10.94 8.98
C ASP A 91 -8.50 10.39 8.18
N ILE A 92 -8.08 9.14 8.45
CA ILE A 92 -7.05 8.44 7.66
C ILE A 92 -7.46 8.35 6.18
N GLN A 93 -8.67 7.89 5.89
CA GLN A 93 -9.15 7.73 4.51
C GLN A 93 -9.20 9.06 3.76
N THR A 94 -9.70 10.12 4.40
CA THR A 94 -9.77 11.47 3.82
C THR A 94 -8.37 12.02 3.57
N ALA A 95 -7.45 11.91 4.53
CA ALA A 95 -6.07 12.38 4.40
C ALA A 95 -5.33 11.65 3.28
N LEU A 96 -5.41 10.31 3.25
CA LEU A 96 -4.80 9.50 2.18
C LEU A 96 -5.40 9.86 0.81
N THR A 97 -6.73 9.97 0.71
CA THR A 97 -7.41 10.30 -0.55
C THR A 97 -6.93 11.64 -1.09
N ALA A 98 -7.03 12.69 -0.27
CA ALA A 98 -6.61 14.04 -0.64
C ALA A 98 -5.14 14.08 -1.06
N ARG A 99 -4.27 13.32 -0.37
CA ARG A 99 -2.83 13.29 -0.68
C ARG A 99 -2.56 12.60 -2.01
N MET A 100 -3.13 11.40 -2.21
CA MET A 100 -2.95 10.65 -3.45
C MET A 100 -3.46 11.44 -4.66
N GLU A 101 -4.63 12.08 -4.54
CA GLU A 101 -5.21 12.92 -5.59
C GLU A 101 -4.33 14.15 -5.88
N LYS A 102 -3.88 14.87 -4.85
CA LYS A 102 -2.98 16.02 -5.00
C LYS A 102 -1.69 15.62 -5.72
N GLN A 103 -1.12 14.46 -5.39
CA GLN A 103 0.13 14.00 -6.00
C GLN A 103 -0.06 13.59 -7.47
N PHE A 104 -1.25 13.11 -7.85
CA PHE A 104 -1.61 12.90 -9.25
C PHE A 104 -1.93 14.18 -10.03
N GLN A 105 -2.54 15.18 -9.38
CA GLN A 105 -2.99 16.43 -10.02
C GLN A 105 -1.85 17.44 -10.22
N PHE A 106 -0.97 17.59 -9.23
CA PHE A 106 0.01 18.68 -9.20
C PHE A 106 1.44 18.26 -9.52
N GLY A 107 1.70 16.96 -9.63
CA GLY A 107 3.03 16.52 -10.03
C GLY A 107 3.08 16.27 -11.53
N HIS A 108 4.17 16.73 -12.16
CA HIS A 108 4.72 16.17 -13.40
C HIS A 108 5.18 14.71 -13.17
N THR A 109 4.35 13.90 -12.52
CA THR A 109 4.74 12.59 -12.06
C THR A 109 4.65 11.63 -13.22
N THR A 110 5.71 10.85 -13.40
CA THR A 110 5.71 9.65 -14.26
C THR A 110 5.02 8.47 -13.58
N TYR A 111 4.26 8.71 -12.50
CA TYR A 111 3.62 7.68 -11.70
C TYR A 111 2.33 7.23 -12.37
N GLY A 112 2.29 5.96 -12.78
CA GLY A 112 1.07 5.35 -13.31
C GLY A 112 0.04 5.00 -12.22
N LYS A 113 0.50 4.83 -10.98
CA LYS A 113 -0.31 4.41 -9.83
C LYS A 113 0.28 4.93 -8.52
N ILE A 114 -0.57 5.36 -7.60
CA ILE A 114 -0.18 5.70 -6.22
C ILE A 114 -0.92 4.77 -5.29
N TYR A 115 -0.23 4.17 -4.35
CA TYR A 115 -0.81 3.35 -3.30
C TYR A 115 -0.86 4.13 -1.98
N GLY A 116 -1.89 3.89 -1.19
CA GLY A 116 -2.05 4.43 0.15
C GLY A 116 -2.05 3.29 1.18
N LEU A 117 -1.29 3.44 2.27
CA LEU A 117 -1.36 2.58 3.44
C LEU A 117 -1.78 3.44 4.64
N GLY A 118 -2.91 3.09 5.24
CA GLY A 118 -3.42 3.73 6.45
C GLY A 118 -3.23 2.84 7.64
N GLY A 119 -2.81 3.39 8.78
CA GLY A 119 -2.64 2.65 10.03
C GLY A 119 -3.22 3.39 11.23
N ILE A 120 -3.90 2.67 12.11
CA ILE A 120 -4.31 3.16 13.43
C ILE A 120 -3.91 2.09 14.44
N GLY A 121 -2.82 2.33 15.16
CA GLY A 121 -2.20 1.26 15.93
C GLY A 121 -1.83 0.07 15.03
N ALA A 122 -2.20 -1.15 15.44
CA ALA A 122 -1.98 -2.37 14.64
C ALA A 122 -3.02 -2.57 13.52
N HIS A 123 -4.09 -1.77 13.50
CA HIS A 123 -5.14 -1.87 12.50
C HIS A 123 -4.70 -1.14 11.23
N TRP A 124 -4.99 -1.70 10.06
CA TRP A 124 -4.52 -1.13 8.81
C TRP A 124 -5.51 -1.27 7.66
N ILE A 125 -5.39 -0.35 6.70
CA ILE A 125 -6.17 -0.26 5.46
C ILE A 125 -5.20 0.03 4.30
N TRP A 126 -5.57 -0.34 3.08
CA TRP A 126 -4.85 0.10 1.89
C TRP A 126 -5.78 0.52 0.76
N MET A 127 -5.28 1.45 -0.04
CA MET A 127 -6.01 2.10 -1.11
C MET A 127 -5.09 2.21 -2.33
N ALA A 128 -5.67 2.38 -3.50
CA ALA A 128 -4.95 2.72 -4.71
C ALA A 128 -5.61 3.94 -5.34
N CYS A 129 -4.79 4.81 -5.92
CA CYS A 129 -5.24 5.90 -6.75
C CYS A 129 -4.73 5.65 -8.17
N VAL A 130 -5.64 5.76 -9.12
CA VAL A 130 -5.39 5.59 -10.56
C VAL A 130 -6.06 6.72 -11.32
N LYS A 131 -5.62 6.99 -12.54
CA LYS A 131 -6.38 7.88 -13.44
C LYS A 131 -7.56 7.10 -14.02
N ASP A 132 -8.74 7.71 -13.98
CA ASP A 132 -9.91 7.19 -14.68
C ASP A 132 -9.82 7.45 -16.19
N ILE A 133 -10.86 7.04 -16.93
CA ILE A 133 -10.97 7.25 -18.38
C ILE A 133 -10.95 8.73 -18.79
N THR A 134 -11.26 9.64 -17.87
CA THR A 134 -11.25 11.09 -18.08
C THR A 134 -9.91 11.72 -17.70
N GLY A 135 -8.95 10.90 -17.24
CA GLY A 135 -7.65 11.34 -16.76
C GLY A 135 -7.66 11.88 -15.33
N ARG A 136 -8.80 11.84 -14.63
CA ARG A 136 -8.93 12.32 -13.25
C ARG A 136 -8.46 11.25 -12.27
N PRO A 137 -7.74 11.62 -11.19
CA PRO A 137 -7.40 10.66 -10.17
C PRO A 137 -8.66 10.15 -9.47
N THR A 138 -8.76 8.84 -9.34
CA THR A 138 -9.83 8.14 -8.64
C THR A 138 -9.21 7.22 -7.60
N VAL A 139 -9.63 7.39 -6.35
CA VAL A 139 -9.17 6.58 -5.22
C VAL A 139 -10.12 5.40 -5.00
N ILE A 140 -9.55 4.21 -4.91
CA ILE A 140 -10.25 2.94 -4.74
C ILE A 140 -9.72 2.28 -3.46
N GLN A 141 -10.64 1.88 -2.58
CA GLN A 141 -10.29 1.06 -1.43
C GLN A 141 -10.01 -0.38 -1.88
N MET A 142 -8.80 -0.86 -1.65
CA MET A 142 -8.36 -2.19 -2.12
C MET A 142 -8.66 -3.28 -1.06
N LYS A 143 -8.66 -2.90 0.23
CA LYS A 143 -9.08 -3.73 1.37
C LYS A 143 -9.58 -2.79 2.44
N ASP A 144 -10.54 -3.28 3.21
CA ASP A 144 -11.02 -2.61 4.40
C ASP A 144 -10.07 -2.78 5.60
N TRP A 145 -10.38 -2.10 6.70
CA TRP A 145 -9.65 -2.18 7.95
C TRP A 145 -9.46 -3.62 8.43
N THR A 146 -8.22 -3.99 8.71
CA THR A 146 -7.81 -5.30 9.23
C THR A 146 -7.13 -5.10 10.58
N ASP A 147 -7.39 -5.97 11.57
CA ASP A 147 -7.13 -5.62 12.97
C ASP A 147 -5.68 -5.80 13.44
N ASP A 148 -4.97 -6.80 12.93
CA ASP A 148 -3.61 -7.09 13.37
C ASP A 148 -2.69 -7.22 12.17
N ILE A 149 -1.94 -6.15 11.90
CA ILE A 149 -0.92 -6.09 10.88
C ILE A 149 0.17 -7.17 11.03
N THR A 150 0.36 -7.77 12.21
CA THR A 150 1.43 -8.74 12.50
C THR A 150 1.01 -10.20 12.54
N SER A 151 -0.27 -10.47 12.37
CA SER A 151 -0.78 -11.82 12.18
C SER A 151 -0.20 -12.46 10.91
N ASP A 152 -0.09 -13.79 10.89
CA ASP A 152 0.37 -14.52 9.69
C ASP A 152 -0.57 -14.27 8.50
N THR A 153 -1.87 -14.07 8.74
CA THR A 153 -2.85 -13.67 7.71
C THR A 153 -2.52 -12.29 7.13
N SER A 154 -2.22 -11.30 7.98
CA SER A 154 -1.80 -9.98 7.50
C SER A 154 -0.45 -10.04 6.80
N ALA A 155 0.46 -10.93 7.19
CA ALA A 155 1.73 -11.10 6.49
C ALA A 155 1.53 -11.47 5.02
N GLU A 156 0.58 -12.38 4.77
CA GLU A 156 0.25 -12.81 3.41
C GLU A 156 -0.48 -11.70 2.63
N LEU A 157 -1.42 -10.99 3.26
CA LEU A 157 -2.08 -9.83 2.64
C LEU A 157 -1.08 -8.72 2.30
N PHE A 158 -0.13 -8.44 3.19
CA PHE A 158 0.89 -7.43 2.97
C PHE A 158 1.92 -7.87 1.94
N HIS A 159 2.19 -9.17 1.83
CA HIS A 159 3.00 -9.70 0.73
C HIS A 159 2.37 -9.40 -0.63
N GLN A 160 1.07 -9.70 -0.79
CA GLN A 160 0.32 -9.37 -1.99
C GLN A 160 0.32 -7.86 -2.27
N PHE A 161 0.25 -7.06 -1.21
CA PHE A 161 0.39 -5.62 -1.32
C PHE A 161 1.73 -5.16 -1.84
N ALA A 162 2.80 -5.60 -1.19
CA ALA A 162 4.17 -5.26 -1.56
C ALA A 162 4.45 -5.67 -3.01
N LEU A 163 3.95 -6.84 -3.44
CA LEU A 163 4.02 -7.27 -4.83
C LEU A 163 3.34 -6.26 -5.75
N ARG A 164 2.11 -5.83 -5.48
CA ARG A 164 1.39 -4.83 -6.30
C ARG A 164 2.11 -3.48 -6.36
N VAL A 165 2.73 -3.05 -5.27
CA VAL A 165 3.54 -1.81 -5.26
C VAL A 165 4.82 -2.00 -6.08
N ALA A 166 5.43 -3.19 -6.01
CA ALA A 166 6.69 -3.52 -6.67
C ALA A 166 6.55 -3.86 -8.15
N THR A 167 5.41 -4.40 -8.58
CA THR A 167 5.14 -4.80 -9.96
C THR A 167 4.61 -3.64 -10.79
N ILE A 168 5.09 -3.57 -12.03
CA ILE A 168 4.51 -2.75 -13.09
C ILE A 168 3.32 -3.53 -13.64
N GLU A 169 2.19 -3.55 -12.93
CA GLU A 169 0.94 -3.97 -13.56
C GLU A 169 0.53 -2.85 -14.52
N GLU A 170 0.64 -3.11 -15.84
CA GLU A 170 -0.05 -2.31 -16.85
C GLU A 170 -1.52 -2.21 -16.44
N CYS A 171 -2.00 -0.98 -16.21
CA CYS A 171 -3.41 -0.74 -16.00
C CYS A 171 -4.17 -1.03 -17.30
N MET A 172 -4.45 -2.31 -17.57
CA MET A 172 -5.63 -2.70 -18.33
C MET A 172 -6.87 -2.55 -17.43
N MET A 173 -7.14 -1.34 -16.97
CA MET A 173 -8.49 -0.96 -16.55
C MET A 173 -9.25 -0.54 -17.82
N ALA A 174 -9.44 -1.50 -18.72
CA ALA A 174 -10.47 -1.40 -19.73
C ALA A 174 -11.81 -1.43 -18.99
N CYS A 175 -12.49 -0.29 -18.94
CA CYS A 175 -13.92 -0.15 -18.70
C CYS A 175 -14.47 -0.92 -17.47
N ILE A 176 -14.53 -0.28 -16.30
CA ILE A 176 -15.60 -0.59 -15.34
C ILE A 176 -16.79 0.30 -15.75
N PRO A 177 -17.88 -0.26 -16.32
CA PRO A 177 -19.10 0.50 -16.50
C PRO A 177 -19.62 0.86 -15.11
N ALA A 178 -19.97 2.14 -14.92
CA ALA A 178 -20.83 2.52 -13.81
C ALA A 178 -22.07 1.62 -13.86
N GLU A 179 -22.48 1.08 -12.71
CA GLU A 179 -23.59 0.14 -12.50
C GLU A 179 -23.24 -1.37 -12.55
N LYS A 180 -22.67 -1.89 -11.45
CA LYS A 180 -23.10 -3.17 -10.83
C LYS A 180 -22.41 -3.39 -9.47
N PRO A 181 -23.08 -4.04 -8.49
CA PRO A 181 -22.56 -4.19 -7.13
C PRO A 181 -21.34 -5.11 -7.08
N LEU A 182 -20.33 -4.68 -6.33
CA LEU A 182 -18.94 -5.14 -6.28
C LEU A 182 -18.70 -6.56 -5.71
N LYS A 183 -19.72 -7.42 -5.60
CA LYS A 183 -19.56 -8.71 -4.90
C LYS A 183 -19.04 -9.86 -5.76
N ASP A 184 -19.17 -9.80 -7.09
CA ASP A 184 -18.89 -10.97 -7.93
C ASP A 184 -17.70 -10.79 -8.91
N ALA A 185 -17.08 -9.61 -8.99
CA ALA A 185 -16.06 -9.32 -10.01
C ALA A 185 -14.61 -9.71 -9.64
N PHE A 186 -14.32 -10.01 -8.37
CA PHE A 186 -12.93 -10.10 -7.89
C PHE A 186 -12.32 -11.51 -7.86
N ILE A 187 -13.09 -12.58 -8.09
CA ILE A 187 -12.59 -13.96 -7.91
C ILE A 187 -12.28 -14.67 -9.24
N GLY A 188 -12.83 -14.22 -10.38
CA GLY A 188 -12.81 -15.01 -11.63
C GLY A 188 -11.74 -14.70 -12.68
N GLN A 189 -11.07 -13.54 -12.67
CA GLN A 189 -10.27 -13.10 -13.83
C GLN A 189 -8.76 -12.98 -13.63
N PHE A 190 -8.23 -13.21 -12.42
CA PHE A 190 -6.78 -13.09 -12.16
C PHE A 190 -5.98 -14.39 -12.38
N LEU A 191 -6.64 -15.54 -12.57
CA LEU A 191 -5.95 -16.83 -12.72
C LEU A 191 -5.52 -17.16 -14.16
N ASP A 192 -6.17 -16.62 -15.19
CA ASP A 192 -5.89 -17.02 -16.59
C ASP A 192 -4.80 -16.19 -17.31
N VAL A 193 -4.43 -15.02 -16.79
CA VAL A 193 -3.45 -14.14 -17.48
C VAL A 193 -1.99 -14.48 -17.14
N THR A 194 -1.75 -15.19 -16.04
CA THR A 194 -0.38 -15.53 -15.61
C THR A 194 0.15 -16.80 -16.31
N ILE A 195 -0.73 -17.70 -16.76
CA ILE A 195 -0.30 -18.97 -17.38
C ILE A 195 0.02 -18.78 -18.88
N SER A 196 -0.68 -17.89 -19.59
CA SER A 196 -0.49 -17.72 -21.04
C SER A 196 0.82 -17.04 -21.47
N ARG A 197 1.65 -16.53 -20.52
CA ARG A 197 2.91 -15.84 -20.83
C ARG A 197 4.18 -16.62 -20.48
N MET A 198 4.07 -17.86 -19.99
CA MET A 198 5.22 -18.74 -19.72
C MET A 198 5.45 -19.82 -20.80
N GLU A 199 4.64 -19.91 -21.86
CA GLU A 199 4.75 -20.96 -22.89
C GLU A 199 5.31 -20.51 -24.26
N SER A 200 5.96 -19.35 -24.39
CA SER A 200 6.53 -18.91 -25.70
C SER A 200 8.03 -18.63 -25.73
N ILE A 201 8.79 -19.12 -24.75
CA ILE A 201 10.27 -19.16 -24.84
C ILE A 201 10.70 -20.62 -24.87
N ASP A 202 10.42 -21.29 -25.99
CA ASP A 202 11.22 -22.43 -26.47
C ASP A 202 10.75 -22.82 -27.88
N ALA A 203 11.49 -22.37 -28.89
CA ALA A 203 11.73 -23.05 -30.18
C ALA A 203 12.07 -22.01 -31.27
N THR A 204 13.34 -21.61 -31.35
CA THR A 204 14.04 -21.44 -32.65
C THR A 204 15.54 -21.21 -32.41
N CYS A 205 16.26 -22.31 -32.26
CA CYS A 205 17.68 -22.41 -32.57
C CYS A 205 17.96 -23.84 -33.06
N GLN A 206 17.72 -24.06 -34.36
CA GLN A 206 18.51 -24.92 -35.23
C GLN A 206 18.48 -24.32 -36.64
#